data_AF-A0A426YMJ3-F1
#
_entry.id   AF-A0A426YMJ3-F1
#
_cell.length_a   1.000
_cell.length_b   1.000
_cell.length_c   1.000
_cell.angle_alpha   90.00
_cell.angle_beta   90.00
_cell.angle_gamma   90.00
#
_symmetry.space_group_name_H-M   'P 1'
#
loop_
_entity.id
_entity.type
_entity.pdbx_description
1 polymer ?
#
loop_
_entity_poly.entity_id
_entity_poly.type
_entity_poly.pdbx_seq_one_letter_code
_entity_poly.pdbx_strand_id
1 'polypeptide(L)'
;MVKSAEEQLCEAAAAGDCAKIDDLLSAGADPTYFDASGITPLMYAARHGHADSARRLLSAGAPWNALSPSNVSAGDLAMEHAHQEAFDVLLNAGIQAELVLGTIARVAERNGEKEGGGLSYLEDRVFFGEDKLMDSESKAVMMEWERPLMEAHARAVCCGGGKVLNVGFGMGLVDEAIQRYGPVQHTIVEAHPEVYERMLRSGWGEKENVKIVFGRWQDVLPQLESYDGKIFTEF
;
A
#
# COMPACT_ATOMS: atom_id res chain seq x y z
N MET A 1 -16.84 -37.14 9.84
CA MET A 1 -16.47 -36.68 8.49
C MET A 1 -15.00 -36.31 8.56
N VAL A 2 -14.17 -36.80 7.64
CA VAL A 2 -12.73 -36.45 7.61
C VAL A 2 -12.63 -35.03 7.05
N LYS A 3 -11.96 -34.12 7.78
CA LYS A 3 -11.79 -32.73 7.34
C LYS A 3 -10.89 -32.68 6.10
N SER A 4 -11.21 -31.80 5.15
CA SER A 4 -10.38 -31.60 3.96
C SER A 4 -8.98 -31.07 4.32
N ALA A 5 -8.04 -31.10 3.38
CA ALA A 5 -6.70 -30.54 3.62
C ALA A 5 -6.76 -29.03 3.88
N GLU A 6 -7.68 -28.34 3.21
CA GLU A 6 -7.92 -26.90 3.34
C GLU A 6 -8.57 -26.55 4.69
N GLU A 7 -9.57 -27.33 5.13
CA GLU A 7 -10.14 -27.18 6.48
C GLU A 7 -9.07 -27.38 7.56
N GLN A 8 -8.16 -28.34 7.35
CA GLN A 8 -7.02 -28.55 8.25
C GLN A 8 -6.00 -27.42 8.19
N LEU A 9 -5.85 -26.76 7.03
CA LEU A 9 -4.97 -25.61 6.85
C LEU A 9 -5.52 -24.39 7.60
N CYS A 10 -6.83 -24.14 7.54
CA CYS A 10 -7.49 -23.11 8.36
C CYS A 10 -7.26 -23.34 9.86
N GLU A 11 -7.39 -24.59 10.32
CA GLU A 11 -7.16 -24.94 11.73
C GLU A 11 -5.71 -24.77 12.16
N ALA A 12 -4.77 -25.20 11.32
CA ALA A 12 -3.35 -25.01 11.58
C ALA A 12 -2.99 -23.51 11.63
N ALA A 13 -3.56 -22.71 10.73
CA ALA A 13 -3.41 -21.25 10.72
C ALA A 13 -3.98 -20.60 11.98
N ALA A 14 -5.18 -21.00 12.42
CA ALA A 14 -5.81 -20.51 13.64
C ALA A 14 -5.06 -20.91 14.92
N ALA A 15 -4.36 -22.05 14.90
CA ALA A 15 -3.56 -22.54 16.02
C ALA A 15 -2.11 -22.05 16.02
N GLY A 16 -1.66 -21.39 14.95
CA GLY A 16 -0.26 -20.98 14.79
C GLY A 16 0.71 -22.14 14.49
N ASP A 17 0.20 -23.30 14.08
CA ASP A 17 1.00 -24.51 13.84
C ASP A 17 1.73 -24.44 12.49
N CYS A 18 2.85 -23.74 12.50
CA CYS A 18 3.69 -23.52 11.32
C CYS A 18 4.16 -24.83 10.67
N ALA A 19 4.46 -25.87 11.46
CA ALA A 19 4.92 -27.15 10.91
C ALA A 19 3.82 -27.83 10.10
N LYS A 20 2.60 -27.85 10.64
CA LYS A 20 1.45 -28.42 9.94
C LYS A 20 1.05 -27.60 8.71
N ILE A 21 1.16 -26.27 8.78
CA ILE A 21 0.97 -25.39 7.60
C ILE A 21 1.97 -25.78 6.50
N ASP A 22 3.26 -25.87 6.83
CA ASP A 22 4.30 -26.21 5.85
C ASP A 22 4.07 -27.61 5.23
N ASP A 23 3.66 -28.60 6.04
CA ASP A 23 3.32 -29.95 5.57
C ASP A 23 2.11 -29.96 4.63
N LEU A 24 1.03 -29.25 4.99
CA LEU A 24 -0.20 -29.19 4.21
C LEU A 24 0.01 -28.46 2.88
N LEU A 25 0.73 -27.34 2.89
CA LEU A 25 1.08 -26.60 1.68
C LEU A 25 1.98 -27.43 0.75
N SER A 26 2.95 -28.16 1.32
CA SER A 26 3.81 -29.08 0.56
C SER A 26 3.03 -30.25 -0.05
N ALA A 27 1.95 -30.67 0.60
CA ALA A 27 1.01 -31.67 0.08
C ALA A 27 0.01 -31.10 -0.95
N GLY A 28 0.07 -29.80 -1.25
CA GLY A 28 -0.77 -29.15 -2.27
C GLY A 28 -2.08 -28.59 -1.74
N ALA A 29 -2.23 -28.38 -0.43
CA ALA A 29 -3.38 -27.67 0.12
C ALA A 29 -3.43 -26.24 -0.45
N ASP A 30 -4.63 -25.79 -0.83
CA ASP A 30 -4.84 -24.48 -1.45
C ASP A 30 -4.84 -23.35 -0.38
N PRO A 31 -3.85 -22.43 -0.39
CA PRO A 31 -3.81 -21.32 0.56
C PRO A 31 -4.85 -20.22 0.26
N THR A 32 -5.52 -20.28 -0.89
CA THR A 32 -6.56 -19.32 -1.32
C THR A 32 -7.98 -19.75 -0.94
N TYR A 33 -8.11 -20.92 -0.32
CA TYR A 33 -9.37 -21.51 0.08
C TYR A 33 -10.18 -20.60 1.03
N PHE A 34 -11.50 -20.58 0.81
CA PHE A 34 -12.48 -19.99 1.71
C PHE A 34 -13.30 -21.10 2.37
N ASP A 35 -13.37 -21.07 3.69
CA ASP A 35 -14.24 -21.98 4.43
C ASP A 35 -15.74 -21.63 4.25
N ALA A 36 -16.61 -22.40 4.91
CA ALA A 36 -18.06 -22.18 4.86
C ALA A 36 -18.51 -20.81 5.41
N SER A 37 -17.66 -20.12 6.18
CA SER A 37 -17.90 -18.77 6.70
C SER A 37 -17.29 -17.68 5.82
N GLY A 38 -16.61 -18.07 4.73
CA GLY A 38 -15.89 -17.15 3.85
C GLY A 38 -14.61 -16.60 4.49
N ILE A 39 -13.96 -17.39 5.36
CA ILE A 39 -12.69 -17.03 6.00
C ILE A 39 -11.56 -17.85 5.37
N THR A 40 -10.44 -17.19 5.08
CA THR A 40 -9.23 -17.83 4.54
C THR A 40 -8.28 -18.28 5.66
N PRO A 41 -7.34 -19.21 5.39
CA PRO A 41 -6.28 -19.53 6.35
C PRO A 41 -5.50 -18.28 6.80
N LEU A 42 -5.23 -17.34 5.89
CA LEU A 42 -4.50 -16.11 6.22
C LEU A 42 -5.28 -15.22 7.19
N MET A 43 -6.60 -15.12 7.03
CA MET A 43 -7.48 -14.40 7.97
C MET A 43 -7.49 -15.05 9.35
N TYR A 44 -7.48 -16.38 9.44
CA TYR A 44 -7.35 -17.08 10.72
C TYR A 44 -6.02 -16.79 11.42
N ALA A 45 -4.90 -16.88 10.69
CA ALA A 45 -3.58 -16.55 11.23
C ALA A 45 -3.54 -15.10 11.74
N ALA A 46 -4.10 -14.16 10.99
CA ALA A 46 -4.12 -12.74 11.35
C ALA A 46 -5.01 -12.45 12.57
N ARG A 47 -6.23 -13.01 12.60
CA ARG A 47 -7.19 -12.87 13.72
C ARG A 47 -6.59 -13.32 15.05
N HIS A 48 -5.72 -14.34 15.03
CA HIS A 48 -5.08 -14.90 16.23
C HIS A 48 -3.64 -14.40 16.44
N GLY A 49 -3.14 -13.49 15.60
CA GLY A 49 -1.83 -12.87 15.75
C GLY A 49 -0.64 -13.76 15.41
N HIS A 50 -0.84 -14.82 14.64
CA HIS A 50 0.20 -15.76 14.24
C HIS A 50 0.99 -15.23 13.04
N ALA A 51 1.88 -14.27 13.29
CA ALA A 51 2.68 -13.60 12.26
C ALA A 51 3.52 -14.58 11.42
N ASP A 52 4.11 -15.62 12.02
CA ASP A 52 4.88 -16.64 11.29
C ASP A 52 4.03 -17.51 10.38
N SER A 53 2.81 -17.84 10.81
CA SER A 53 1.82 -18.53 9.96
C SER A 53 1.40 -17.64 8.79
N ALA A 54 1.17 -16.34 9.04
CA ALA A 54 0.86 -15.38 7.99
C ALA A 54 1.99 -15.29 6.96
N ARG A 55 3.26 -15.20 7.39
CA ARG A 55 4.45 -15.20 6.51
C ARG A 55 4.50 -16.43 5.59
N ARG A 56 4.20 -17.62 6.11
CA ARG A 56 4.18 -18.88 5.35
C ARG A 56 3.08 -18.91 4.32
N LEU A 57 1.86 -18.57 4.73
CA LEU A 57 0.70 -18.54 3.85
C LEU A 57 0.90 -17.54 2.71
N LEU A 58 1.43 -16.34 3.00
CA LEU A 58 1.79 -15.34 1.99
C LEU A 58 2.87 -15.86 1.03
N SER A 59 3.91 -16.51 1.55
CA SER A 59 4.98 -17.10 0.73
C SER A 59 4.48 -18.23 -0.18
N ALA A 60 3.41 -18.90 0.22
CA ALA A 60 2.72 -19.92 -0.57
C ALA A 60 1.67 -19.35 -1.54
N GLY A 61 1.51 -18.03 -1.61
CA GLY A 61 0.61 -17.37 -2.56
C GLY A 61 -0.79 -17.06 -2.01
N ALA A 62 -0.99 -17.10 -0.69
CA ALA A 62 -2.24 -16.59 -0.11
C ALA A 62 -2.42 -15.09 -0.46
N PRO A 63 -3.58 -14.68 -0.99
CA PRO A 63 -3.85 -13.28 -1.31
C PRO A 63 -3.96 -12.44 -0.04
N TRP A 64 -3.06 -11.45 0.09
CA TRP A 64 -3.06 -10.52 1.25
C TRP A 64 -4.32 -9.65 1.32
N ASN A 65 -4.95 -9.38 0.16
CA ASN A 65 -6.11 -8.51 0.00
C ASN A 65 -7.45 -9.26 -0.15
N ALA A 66 -7.50 -10.56 0.11
CA ALA A 66 -8.76 -11.30 0.11
C ALA A 66 -9.72 -10.74 1.17
N LEU A 67 -11.02 -10.72 0.85
CA LEU A 67 -12.08 -10.17 1.69
C LEU A 67 -13.09 -11.25 2.06
N SER A 68 -13.49 -11.25 3.33
CA SER A 68 -14.62 -12.05 3.80
C SER A 68 -15.95 -11.49 3.28
N PRO A 69 -17.08 -12.21 3.42
CA PRO A 69 -18.40 -11.70 3.05
C PRO A 69 -18.81 -10.39 3.75
N SER A 70 -18.17 -10.05 4.88
CA SER A 70 -18.36 -8.79 5.59
C SER A 70 -17.39 -7.69 5.17
N ASN A 71 -16.66 -7.89 4.05
CA ASN A 71 -15.68 -6.94 3.51
C ASN A 71 -14.48 -6.68 4.46
N VAL A 72 -14.09 -7.70 5.22
CA VAL A 72 -12.97 -7.65 6.19
C VAL A 72 -11.80 -8.46 5.65
N SER A 73 -10.61 -7.86 5.61
CA SER A 73 -9.34 -8.50 5.20
C SER A 73 -8.61 -9.16 6.38
N ALA A 74 -7.53 -9.88 6.08
CA ALA A 74 -6.63 -10.37 7.13
C ALA A 74 -6.01 -9.21 7.93
N GLY A 75 -5.69 -8.08 7.28
CA GLY A 75 -5.10 -6.91 7.95
C GLY A 75 -6.07 -6.28 8.96
N ASP A 76 -7.35 -6.18 8.58
CA ASP A 76 -8.41 -5.67 9.46
C ASP A 76 -8.58 -6.53 10.70
N LEU A 77 -8.56 -7.86 10.55
CA LEU A 77 -8.65 -8.81 11.67
C LEU A 77 -7.45 -8.72 12.61
N ALA A 78 -6.24 -8.53 12.08
CA ALA A 78 -5.06 -8.31 12.92
C ALA A 78 -5.20 -7.02 13.74
N MET A 79 -5.72 -5.93 13.14
CA MET A 79 -5.93 -4.66 13.83
C MET A 79 -7.05 -4.71 14.87
N GLU A 80 -8.20 -5.32 14.53
CA GLU A 80 -9.35 -5.48 15.44
C GLU A 80 -8.95 -6.19 16.73
N HIS A 81 -8.04 -7.17 16.62
CA HIS A 81 -7.52 -7.95 17.75
C HIS A 81 -6.17 -7.47 18.29
N ALA A 82 -5.68 -6.29 17.86
CA ALA A 82 -4.45 -5.65 18.32
C ALA A 82 -3.17 -6.50 18.14
N HIS A 83 -3.11 -7.29 17.07
CA HIS A 83 -1.96 -8.13 16.71
C HIS A 83 -1.00 -7.42 15.76
N GLN A 84 -0.24 -6.46 16.30
CA GLN A 84 0.65 -5.59 15.51
C GLN A 84 1.64 -6.35 14.62
N GLU A 85 2.28 -7.41 15.12
CA GLU A 85 3.28 -8.13 14.31
C GLU A 85 2.66 -8.82 13.09
N ALA A 86 1.45 -9.38 13.23
CA ALA A 86 0.73 -9.97 12.11
C ALA A 86 0.27 -8.90 11.11
N PHE A 87 -0.15 -7.73 11.61
CA PHE A 87 -0.48 -6.58 10.77
C PHE A 87 0.74 -6.10 9.98
N ASP A 88 1.90 -5.96 10.61
CA ASP A 88 3.13 -5.51 9.95
C ASP A 88 3.55 -6.46 8.82
N VAL A 89 3.38 -7.78 9.01
CA VAL A 89 3.61 -8.78 7.95
C VAL A 89 2.70 -8.54 6.75
N LEU A 90 1.41 -8.31 7.00
CA LEU A 90 0.39 -8.12 5.96
C LEU A 90 0.59 -6.79 5.22
N LEU A 91 0.88 -5.71 5.95
CA LEU A 91 1.20 -4.40 5.39
C LEU A 91 2.43 -4.49 4.46
N ASN A 92 3.50 -5.14 4.93
CA ASN A 92 4.71 -5.32 4.12
C ASN A 92 4.44 -6.15 2.86
N ALA A 93 3.61 -7.19 2.95
CA ALA A 93 3.22 -7.99 1.78
C ALA A 93 2.40 -7.17 0.77
N GLY A 94 1.46 -6.35 1.26
CA GLY A 94 0.69 -5.44 0.41
C GLY A 94 1.59 -4.43 -0.31
N ILE A 95 2.48 -3.76 0.42
CA ILE A 95 3.44 -2.81 -0.17
C ILE A 95 4.32 -3.48 -1.24
N GLN A 96 4.84 -4.68 -0.97
CA GLN A 96 5.65 -5.43 -1.93
C GLN A 96 4.87 -5.80 -3.19
N ALA A 97 3.62 -6.25 -3.03
CA ALA A 97 2.75 -6.60 -4.15
C ALA A 97 2.47 -5.39 -5.04
N GLU A 98 2.12 -4.24 -4.45
CA GLU A 98 1.87 -3.00 -5.19
C GLU A 98 3.10 -2.52 -5.97
N LEU A 99 4.30 -2.59 -5.37
CA LEU A 99 5.55 -2.23 -6.06
C LEU A 99 5.83 -3.13 -7.28
N VAL A 100 5.53 -4.43 -7.17
CA VAL A 100 5.70 -5.39 -8.27
C VAL A 100 4.64 -5.18 -9.35
N LEU A 101 3.36 -5.05 -8.97
CA LEU A 101 2.26 -4.80 -9.90
C LEU A 101 2.45 -3.49 -10.67
N GLY A 102 2.83 -2.41 -9.97
CA GLY A 102 3.20 -1.15 -10.61
C GLY A 102 4.41 -1.29 -11.55
N THR A 103 5.34 -2.21 -11.28
CA THR A 103 6.45 -2.51 -12.21
C THR A 103 6.00 -3.26 -13.45
N ILE A 104 5.10 -4.25 -13.29
CA ILE A 104 4.54 -5.00 -14.41
C ILE A 104 3.72 -4.09 -15.32
N ALA A 105 2.86 -3.24 -14.74
CA ALA A 105 2.08 -2.25 -15.48
C ALA A 105 2.99 -1.35 -16.34
N ARG A 106 4.06 -0.80 -15.76
CA ARG A 106 5.07 0.00 -16.48
C ARG A 106 5.75 -0.75 -17.63
N VAL A 107 6.00 -2.05 -17.47
CA VAL A 107 6.63 -2.88 -18.52
C VAL A 107 5.64 -3.18 -19.65
N ALA A 108 4.38 -3.48 -19.32
CA ALA A 108 3.31 -3.69 -20.30
C ALA A 108 3.08 -2.44 -21.16
N GLU A 109 3.05 -1.26 -20.54
CA GLU A 109 2.95 0.04 -21.22
C GLU A 109 4.12 0.27 -22.20
N ARG A 110 5.34 -0.08 -21.80
CA ARG A 110 6.54 0.06 -22.65
C ARG A 110 6.55 -0.93 -23.82
N ASN A 111 5.92 -2.10 -23.67
CA ASN A 111 5.86 -3.14 -24.69
C ASN A 111 4.64 -3.00 -25.63
N GLY A 112 3.80 -1.99 -25.43
CA GLY A 112 2.62 -1.75 -26.26
C GLY A 112 1.48 -2.76 -26.04
N GLU A 113 1.53 -3.55 -24.97
CA GLU A 113 0.42 -4.38 -24.52
C GLU A 113 -0.57 -3.46 -23.79
N LYS A 114 -1.55 -2.97 -24.54
CA LYS A 114 -2.65 -2.17 -24.00
C LYS A 114 -3.55 -3.04 -23.13
N GLU A 115 -3.33 -3.01 -21.83
CA GLU A 115 -4.43 -3.04 -20.85
C GLU A 115 -4.35 -1.75 -20.04
N GLY A 116 -5.43 -0.97 -20.11
CA GLY A 116 -5.48 0.43 -19.69
C GLY A 116 -5.32 0.60 -18.18
N GLY A 117 -4.52 1.60 -17.78
CA GLY A 117 -4.44 2.03 -16.39
C GLY A 117 -3.50 3.20 -16.11
N GLY A 118 -2.23 3.18 -16.54
CA GLY A 118 -1.25 4.17 -16.09
C GLY A 118 -0.98 5.33 -17.07
N LEU A 119 -1.24 5.16 -18.37
CA LEU A 119 -1.16 6.26 -19.35
C LEU A 119 -2.33 7.24 -19.29
N SER A 120 -3.46 6.86 -18.68
CA SER A 120 -4.65 7.72 -18.64
C SER A 120 -4.46 8.85 -17.62
N TYR A 121 -3.99 8.57 -16.40
CA TYR A 121 -3.93 9.56 -15.33
C TYR A 121 -3.11 10.82 -15.66
N LEU A 122 -1.90 10.67 -16.23
CA LEU A 122 -1.05 11.85 -16.52
C LEU A 122 -1.54 12.70 -17.70
N GLU A 123 -2.43 12.15 -18.54
CA GLU A 123 -3.03 12.84 -19.69
C GLU A 123 -4.48 13.27 -19.41
N ASP A 124 -5.12 12.69 -18.40
CA ASP A 124 -6.49 12.94 -18.00
C ASP A 124 -6.62 14.17 -17.10
N ARG A 125 -7.79 14.80 -17.16
CA ARG A 125 -8.13 15.87 -16.22
C ARG A 125 -8.48 15.27 -14.87
N VAL A 126 -8.09 15.95 -13.81
CA VAL A 126 -8.48 15.56 -12.45
C VAL A 126 -9.44 16.57 -11.83
N PHE A 127 -10.38 16.06 -11.06
CA PHE A 127 -11.39 16.84 -10.37
C PHE A 127 -11.14 16.80 -8.88
N PHE A 128 -10.87 17.98 -8.32
CA PHE A 128 -10.74 18.16 -6.89
C PHE A 128 -12.08 18.52 -6.26
N GLY A 129 -12.54 17.68 -5.34
CA GLY A 129 -13.59 17.99 -4.36
C GLY A 129 -13.01 18.49 -3.04
N GLU A 130 -13.89 18.73 -2.07
CA GLU A 130 -13.50 19.08 -0.69
C GLU A 130 -12.76 17.91 -0.01
N ASP A 131 -13.15 16.68 -0.32
CA ASP A 131 -12.74 15.44 0.36
C ASP A 131 -12.12 14.38 -0.57
N LYS A 132 -11.86 14.73 -1.83
CA LYS A 132 -11.45 13.76 -2.86
C LYS A 132 -10.76 14.37 -4.07
N LEU A 133 -9.91 13.56 -4.68
CA LEU A 133 -9.32 13.71 -6.00
C LEU A 133 -9.85 12.58 -6.89
N MET A 134 -10.42 12.93 -8.03
CA MET A 134 -10.99 11.96 -8.99
C MET A 134 -10.40 12.19 -10.38
N ASP A 135 -10.34 11.14 -11.18
CA ASP A 135 -9.96 11.24 -12.60
C ASP A 135 -11.15 11.66 -13.50
N SER A 136 -10.91 11.70 -14.80
CA SER A 136 -11.89 12.08 -15.82
C SER A 136 -13.08 11.11 -15.92
N GLU A 137 -12.93 9.89 -15.43
CA GLU A 137 -13.95 8.85 -15.38
C GLU A 137 -14.71 8.81 -14.04
N SER A 138 -14.48 9.79 -13.15
CA SER A 138 -15.04 9.84 -11.79
C SER A 138 -14.60 8.69 -10.89
N LYS A 139 -13.49 8.03 -11.20
CA LYS A 139 -12.87 7.05 -10.31
C LYS A 139 -12.00 7.79 -9.29
N ALA A 140 -12.02 7.29 -8.06
CA ALA A 140 -11.25 7.86 -6.96
C ALA A 140 -9.75 7.65 -7.20
N VAL A 141 -8.99 8.75 -7.17
CA VAL A 141 -7.53 8.76 -7.24
C VAL A 141 -6.96 8.86 -5.82
N MET A 142 -7.47 9.79 -5.01
CA MET A 142 -7.11 9.95 -3.60
C MET A 142 -8.30 10.51 -2.82
N MET A 143 -8.42 10.14 -1.54
CA MET A 143 -9.56 10.47 -0.68
C MET A 143 -9.13 10.93 0.71
N GLU A 144 -9.91 11.82 1.32
CA GLU A 144 -9.67 12.35 2.67
C GLU A 144 -9.66 11.28 3.76
N TRP A 145 -10.40 10.18 3.59
CA TRP A 145 -10.44 9.07 4.57
C TRP A 145 -9.07 8.39 4.74
N GLU A 146 -8.15 8.57 3.79
CA GLU A 146 -6.78 8.05 3.86
C GLU A 146 -5.91 8.84 4.86
N ARG A 147 -6.37 9.98 5.38
CA ARG A 147 -5.60 10.85 6.29
C ARG A 147 -4.97 10.11 7.49
N PRO A 148 -5.68 9.26 8.26
CA PRO A 148 -5.06 8.55 9.39
C PRO A 148 -3.91 7.63 8.95
N LEU A 149 -4.03 7.01 7.77
CA LEU A 149 -2.98 6.19 7.18
C LEU A 149 -1.77 7.05 6.79
N MET A 150 -2.01 8.20 6.15
CA MET A 150 -0.95 9.13 5.75
C MET A 150 -0.20 9.71 6.96
N GLU A 151 -0.91 10.03 8.05
CA GLU A 151 -0.31 10.49 9.30
C GLU A 151 0.57 9.41 9.96
N ALA A 152 0.15 8.14 9.92
CA ALA A 152 0.94 7.02 10.41
C ALA A 152 2.23 6.83 9.58
N HIS A 153 2.14 6.95 8.24
CA HIS A 153 3.31 6.87 7.36
C HIS A 153 4.27 8.03 7.60
N ALA A 154 3.77 9.27 7.69
CA ALA A 154 4.57 10.46 8.00
C ALA A 154 5.37 10.27 9.29
N ARG A 155 4.74 9.71 10.34
CA ARG A 155 5.41 9.39 11.61
C ARG A 155 6.58 8.41 11.41
N ALA A 156 6.37 7.36 10.63
CA ALA A 156 7.38 6.33 10.39
C ALA A 156 8.59 6.90 9.63
N VAL A 157 8.36 7.69 8.58
CA VAL A 157 9.44 8.22 7.73
C VAL A 157 10.15 9.42 8.33
N CYS A 158 9.52 10.16 9.24
CA CYS A 158 10.11 11.34 9.89
C CYS A 158 10.85 11.04 11.19
N CYS A 159 10.96 9.78 11.63
CA CYS A 159 11.52 9.43 12.94
C CYS A 159 12.96 9.91 13.19
N GLY A 160 13.74 10.15 12.12
CA GLY A 160 15.11 10.67 12.20
C GLY A 160 15.24 12.19 12.02
N GLY A 161 14.14 12.91 11.71
CA GLY A 161 14.15 14.36 11.46
C GLY A 161 14.98 14.82 10.24
N GLY A 162 15.48 13.88 9.43
CA GLY A 162 16.39 14.14 8.31
C GLY A 162 15.69 14.58 7.03
N LYS A 163 16.23 14.18 5.89
CA LYS A 163 15.67 14.47 4.56
C LYS A 163 14.58 13.45 4.22
N VAL A 164 13.40 13.92 3.86
CA VAL A 164 12.25 13.09 3.50
C VAL A 164 11.89 13.31 2.04
N LEU A 165 11.69 12.22 1.30
CA LEU A 165 11.18 12.22 -0.06
C LEU A 165 9.75 11.68 -0.08
N ASN A 166 8.85 12.45 -0.66
CA ASN A 166 7.55 11.98 -1.13
C ASN A 166 7.54 11.91 -2.67
N VAL A 167 6.93 10.85 -3.21
CA VAL A 167 6.62 10.68 -4.63
C VAL A 167 5.11 10.53 -4.78
N GLY A 168 4.49 11.52 -5.44
CA GLY A 168 3.05 11.69 -5.58
C GLY A 168 2.49 12.61 -4.49
N PHE A 169 2.01 13.79 -4.86
CA PHE A 169 1.44 14.75 -3.91
C PHE A 169 -0.07 14.49 -3.71
N GLY A 170 -0.82 14.25 -4.78
CA GLY A 170 -2.27 14.06 -4.74
C GLY A 170 -3.01 15.22 -4.06
N MET A 171 -3.64 14.95 -2.92
CA MET A 171 -4.31 15.95 -2.08
C MET A 171 -3.37 16.65 -1.07
N GLY A 172 -2.12 16.21 -0.94
CA GLY A 172 -1.15 16.77 0.01
C GLY A 172 -1.32 16.30 1.46
N LEU A 173 -2.11 15.26 1.70
CA LEU A 173 -2.43 14.77 3.05
C LEU A 173 -1.18 14.29 3.80
N VAL A 174 -0.35 13.49 3.13
CA VAL A 174 0.90 13.02 3.70
C VAL A 174 1.92 14.14 3.85
N ASP A 175 1.95 15.07 2.88
CA ASP A 175 2.88 16.19 2.89
C ASP A 175 2.60 17.14 4.04
N GLU A 176 1.32 17.45 4.30
CA GLU A 176 0.88 18.20 5.48
C GLU A 176 1.33 17.51 6.77
N ALA A 177 1.17 16.19 6.86
CA ALA A 177 1.58 15.42 8.02
C ALA A 177 3.10 15.43 8.20
N ILE A 178 3.88 15.23 7.12
CA ILE A 178 5.35 15.30 7.12
C ILE A 178 5.83 16.66 7.63
N GLN A 179 5.22 17.75 7.15
CA GLN A 179 5.59 19.11 7.53
C GLN A 179 5.40 19.39 9.02
N ARG A 180 4.46 18.72 9.71
CA ARG A 180 4.29 18.84 11.17
C ARG A 180 5.48 18.28 11.96
N TYR A 181 6.26 17.37 11.38
CA TYR A 181 7.46 16.81 12.01
C TYR A 181 8.73 17.65 11.75
N GLY A 182 8.65 18.67 10.87
CA GLY A 182 9.75 19.59 10.61
C GLY A 182 11.04 18.91 10.12
N PRO A 183 11.01 18.11 9.03
CA PRO A 183 12.22 17.51 8.49
C PRO A 183 13.22 18.59 8.04
N VAL A 184 14.51 18.25 8.03
CA VAL A 184 15.57 19.11 7.47
C VAL A 184 15.26 19.53 6.03
N GLN A 185 14.69 18.61 5.26
CA GLN A 185 14.27 18.84 3.88
C GLN A 185 13.12 17.92 3.53
N HIS A 186 12.13 18.44 2.83
CA HIS A 186 11.02 17.69 2.27
C HIS A 186 11.02 17.83 0.75
N THR A 187 11.47 16.80 0.05
CA THR A 187 11.40 16.76 -1.41
C THR A 187 10.09 16.10 -1.83
N ILE A 188 9.34 16.73 -2.72
CA ILE A 188 8.10 16.20 -3.29
C ILE A 188 8.30 16.07 -4.80
N VAL A 189 8.09 14.87 -5.32
CA VAL A 189 8.05 14.60 -6.77
C VAL A 189 6.60 14.50 -7.20
N GLU A 190 6.17 15.35 -8.15
CA GLU A 190 4.81 15.34 -8.68
C GLU A 190 4.85 15.28 -10.21
N ALA A 191 4.19 14.28 -10.79
CA ALA A 191 4.18 14.01 -12.21
C ALA A 191 2.95 14.59 -12.92
N HIS A 192 1.82 14.71 -12.24
CA HIS A 192 0.56 15.19 -12.79
C HIS A 192 0.55 16.72 -12.89
N PRO A 193 0.40 17.31 -14.10
CA PRO A 193 0.47 18.76 -14.30
C PRO A 193 -0.53 19.56 -13.45
N GLU A 194 -1.79 19.13 -13.37
CA GLU A 194 -2.82 19.86 -12.61
C GLU A 194 -2.60 19.80 -11.09
N VAL A 195 -2.11 18.67 -10.56
CA VAL A 195 -1.74 18.52 -9.14
C VAL A 195 -0.53 19.41 -8.83
N TYR A 196 0.48 19.40 -9.69
CA TYR A 196 1.65 20.27 -9.57
C TYR A 196 1.28 21.75 -9.59
N GLU A 197 0.42 22.18 -10.53
CA GLU A 197 -0.07 23.56 -10.56
C GLU A 197 -0.82 23.93 -9.29
N ARG A 198 -1.67 23.02 -8.78
CA ARG A 198 -2.40 23.22 -7.52
C ARG A 198 -1.43 23.37 -6.35
N MET A 199 -0.42 22.51 -6.22
CA MET A 199 0.62 22.62 -5.18
C MET A 199 1.22 24.02 -5.15
N LEU A 200 1.64 24.53 -6.31
CA LEU A 200 2.24 25.85 -6.43
C LEU A 200 1.27 26.96 -6.01
N ARG A 201 0.00 26.89 -6.48
CA ARG A 201 -1.04 27.87 -6.10
C ARG A 201 -1.36 27.83 -4.61
N SER A 202 -1.22 26.67 -3.96
CA SER A 202 -1.40 26.49 -2.52
C SER A 202 -0.16 26.87 -1.69
N GLY A 203 0.88 27.43 -2.31
CA GLY A 203 2.07 27.95 -1.63
C GLY A 203 3.09 26.89 -1.23
N TRP A 204 3.00 25.66 -1.74
CA TRP A 204 3.97 24.61 -1.41
C TRP A 204 5.39 24.93 -1.87
N GLY A 205 5.52 25.64 -3.00
CA GLY A 205 6.83 26.07 -3.52
C GLY A 205 7.48 27.19 -2.71
N GLU A 206 6.77 27.79 -1.76
CA GLU A 206 7.25 28.90 -0.93
C GLU A 206 7.71 28.45 0.47
N LYS A 207 7.46 27.18 0.83
CA LYS A 207 7.86 26.62 2.12
C LYS A 207 9.39 26.45 2.17
N GLU A 208 10.00 26.96 3.25
CA GLU A 208 11.46 27.07 3.40
C GLU A 208 12.23 25.74 3.21
N ASN A 209 11.69 24.64 3.72
CA ASN A 209 12.34 23.32 3.66
C ASN A 209 11.76 22.41 2.56
N VAL A 210 10.89 22.92 1.67
CA VAL A 210 10.27 22.10 0.62
C VAL A 210 10.98 22.28 -0.71
N LYS A 211 11.31 21.16 -1.36
CA LYS A 211 11.82 21.12 -2.74
C LYS A 211 10.81 20.36 -3.61
N ILE A 212 10.21 21.04 -4.59
CA ILE A 212 9.30 20.38 -5.54
C ILE A 212 10.09 20.02 -6.80
N VAL A 213 9.90 18.80 -7.29
CA VAL A 213 10.48 18.30 -8.54
C VAL A 213 9.34 17.85 -9.44
N PHE A 214 9.15 18.56 -10.56
CA PHE A 214 8.11 18.21 -11.53
C PHE A 214 8.57 17.09 -12.45
N GLY A 215 7.71 16.10 -12.63
CA GLY A 215 7.90 14.98 -13.54
C GLY A 215 7.83 13.64 -12.85
N ARG A 216 7.84 12.56 -13.64
CA ARG A 216 7.85 11.20 -13.11
C ARG A 216 9.15 10.96 -12.37
N TRP A 217 9.09 10.28 -11.22
CA TRP A 217 10.25 10.07 -10.36
C TRP A 217 11.42 9.37 -11.08
N GLN A 218 11.12 8.49 -12.06
CA GLN A 218 12.11 7.81 -12.89
C GLN A 218 12.89 8.78 -13.78
N ASP A 219 12.21 9.78 -14.32
CA ASP A 219 12.79 10.77 -15.24
C ASP A 219 13.63 11.81 -14.48
N VAL A 220 13.29 12.05 -13.22
CA VAL A 220 13.94 13.06 -12.37
C VAL A 220 14.94 12.47 -11.39
N LEU A 221 15.23 11.16 -11.46
CA LEU A 221 16.25 10.48 -10.65
C LEU A 221 17.58 11.27 -10.53
N PRO A 222 18.14 11.88 -11.60
CA PRO A 222 19.37 12.66 -11.50
C PRO A 222 19.28 13.92 -10.62
N GLN A 223 18.06 14.38 -10.31
CA GLN A 223 17.79 15.55 -9.46
C GLN A 223 17.56 15.17 -7.99
N LEU A 224 17.42 13.86 -7.72
CA LEU A 224 17.17 13.31 -6.40
C LEU A 224 18.49 13.01 -5.67
N GLU A 225 18.44 13.09 -4.35
CA GLU A 225 19.58 12.88 -3.46
C GLU A 225 19.33 11.70 -2.51
N SER A 226 20.20 11.52 -1.52
CA SER A 226 19.95 10.54 -0.44
C SER A 226 18.92 11.09 0.54
N TYR A 227 17.95 10.25 0.91
CA TYR A 227 16.88 10.58 1.86
C TYR A 227 16.84 9.55 2.99
N ASP A 228 16.61 10.05 4.19
CA ASP A 228 16.47 9.29 5.43
C ASP A 228 15.07 8.66 5.55
N GLY A 229 14.05 9.33 5.00
CA GLY A 229 12.68 8.83 4.87
C GLY A 229 12.21 8.89 3.42
N LYS A 230 11.50 7.85 2.95
CA LYS A 230 10.95 7.78 1.59
C LYS A 230 9.54 7.24 1.63
N ILE A 231 8.63 7.88 0.92
CA ILE A 231 7.25 7.43 0.76
C ILE A 231 6.81 7.60 -0.69
N PHE A 232 5.95 6.68 -1.15
CA PHE A 232 5.32 6.68 -2.45
C PHE A 232 3.81 6.61 -2.21
N THR A 233 3.09 7.68 -2.54
CA THR A 233 1.65 7.79 -2.28
C THR A 233 0.79 7.73 -3.52
N GLU A 234 1.36 7.95 -4.72
CA GLU A 234 0.68 7.72 -6.00
C GLU A 234 1.67 7.08 -7.01
N PHE A 235 1.16 6.19 -7.88
CA PHE A 235 1.95 5.44 -8.88
C PHE A 235 1.65 5.88 -10.31
#